data_AF-A0A4Q0XDP8-F1
#
_entry.id   AF-A0A4Q0XDP8-F1
#
_cell.length_a   1.000
_cell.length_b   1.000
_cell.length_c   1.000
_cell.angle_alpha   90.00
_cell.angle_beta   90.00
_cell.angle_gamma   90.00
#
_symmetry.space_group_name_H-M   'P 1'
#
loop_
_entity.id
_entity.type
_entity.pdbx_description
1 polymer ?
#
loop_
_entity_poly.entity_id
_entity_poly.type
_entity_poly.pdbx_seq_one_letter_code
_entity_poly.pdbx_strand_id
1 'polypeptide(L)'
;MNNTTKEFVLKYGIPTLAVIVIAVHLFLVNTKNLSKWKGGGYGMYTELHYFGNQIYIPGMSLDSLLKDNQEMKKTLSCLMVMPNIDNLNKAGQLILKTTQKDSIHVQIWKPIVNSKNGHYSRVLIDEVYLKTTGF
;
A
#
# COMPACT_ATOMS: atom_id res chain seq x y z
N MET A 1 12.94 28.73 34.52
CA MET A 1 14.10 28.48 33.64
C MET A 1 14.81 29.81 33.47
N ASN A 2 16.07 29.96 33.91
CA ASN A 2 16.77 31.24 33.81
C ASN A 2 16.85 31.69 32.34
N ASN A 3 16.68 32.99 32.09
CA ASN A 3 16.66 33.56 30.73
C ASN A 3 17.89 33.17 29.91
N THR A 4 19.05 33.08 30.55
CA THR A 4 20.31 32.60 29.97
C THR A 4 20.21 31.15 29.49
N THR A 5 19.64 30.24 30.28
CA THR A 5 19.47 28.83 29.88
C THR A 5 18.56 28.69 28.67
N LYS A 6 17.51 29.53 28.57
CA LYS A 6 16.60 29.55 27.42
C LYS A 6 17.30 30.04 26.15
N GLU A 7 18.12 31.08 26.23
CA GLU A 7 18.94 31.55 25.11
C GLU A 7 19.94 30.51 24.64
N PHE A 8 20.63 29.83 25.56
CA PHE A 8 21.58 28.78 25.20
C PHE A 8 20.89 27.61 24.47
N VAL A 9 19.73 27.17 24.94
CA VAL A 9 18.95 26.10 24.28
C VAL A 9 18.45 26.53 22.90
N LEU A 10 17.98 27.76 22.74
CA LEU A 10 17.54 28.26 21.43
C LEU A 10 18.70 28.42 20.45
N LYS A 11 19.85 28.89 20.93
CA LYS A 11 21.01 29.19 20.08
C LYS A 11 21.82 27.95 19.71
N TYR A 12 21.92 26.97 20.60
CA TYR A 12 22.75 25.78 20.38
C TYR A 12 21.96 24.48 20.37
N GLY A 13 20.92 24.36 21.21
CA GLY A 13 20.08 23.17 21.25
C GLY A 13 19.31 22.94 19.96
N ILE A 14 18.59 23.96 19.46
CA ILE A 14 17.80 23.85 18.22
C ILE A 14 18.69 23.53 17.00
N PRO A 15 19.79 24.25 16.73
CA PRO A 15 20.64 23.92 15.59
C PRO A 15 21.29 22.54 15.71
N THR A 16 21.71 22.13 16.91
CA THR A 16 22.29 20.79 17.14
C THR A 16 21.26 19.70 16.85
N LEU A 17 20.01 19.88 17.29
CA LEU A 17 18.93 18.94 16.99
C LEU A 17 18.66 18.85 15.48
N ALA A 18 18.67 19.98 14.77
CA ALA A 18 18.52 20.00 13.32
C ALA A 18 19.65 19.21 12.61
N VAL A 19 20.89 19.37 13.05
CA VAL A 19 22.05 18.62 12.51
C VAL A 19 21.88 17.12 12.77
N ILE A 20 21.43 16.72 13.96
CA ILE A 20 21.16 15.31 14.29
C ILE A 20 20.08 14.73 13.36
N VAL A 21 18.98 15.45 13.16
CA VAL A 21 17.88 15.00 12.26
C VAL A 21 18.40 14.82 10.84
N ILE A 22 19.20 15.76 10.32
CA ILE A 22 19.79 15.66 8.99
C ILE A 22 20.72 14.44 8.89
N ALA A 23 21.58 14.22 9.88
CA ALA A 23 22.50 13.07 9.90
C ALA A 23 21.76 11.73 9.91
N VAL A 24 20.72 11.60 10.74
CA VAL A 24 19.87 10.39 10.79
C VAL A 24 19.16 10.18 9.46
N HIS A 25 18.62 11.24 8.85
CA HIS A 25 17.94 11.13 7.56
C HIS A 25 18.90 10.70 6.45
N LEU A 26 20.10 11.27 6.37
CA LEU A 26 21.14 10.86 5.42
C LEU A 26 21.58 9.41 5.63
N PHE A 27 21.74 8.98 6.87
CA PHE A 27 22.08 7.59 7.17
C PHE A 27 21.00 6.62 6.68
N LEU A 28 19.73 6.92 6.96
CA LEU A 28 18.61 6.08 6.52
C LEU A 28 18.46 6.05 5.00
N VAL A 29 18.65 7.18 4.32
CA VAL A 29 18.63 7.26 2.85
C VAL A 29 19.67 6.35 2.23
N ASN A 30 20.90 6.38 2.74
CA ASN A 30 22.00 5.58 2.20
C ASN A 30 21.93 4.09 2.57
N THR A 31 21.34 3.74 3.72
CA THR A 31 21.33 2.34 4.21
C THR A 31 20.08 1.56 3.84
N LYS A 32 18.94 2.23 3.67
CA LYS A 32 17.64 1.57 3.45
C LYS A 32 17.08 1.71 2.03
N ASN A 33 17.91 2.10 1.05
CA ASN A 33 17.46 2.35 -0.33
C ASN A 33 16.23 3.27 -0.38
N LEU A 34 16.16 4.26 0.53
CA LEU A 34 15.09 5.24 0.50
C LEU A 34 15.40 6.19 -0.65
N SER A 35 14.63 6.08 -1.73
CA SER A 35 14.71 7.05 -2.81
C SER A 35 14.03 8.35 -2.38
N LYS A 36 14.23 9.43 -3.15
CA LYS A 36 13.43 10.68 -3.03
C LYS A 36 11.91 10.42 -3.01
N TRP A 37 11.47 9.22 -3.41
CA TRP A 37 10.10 8.78 -3.58
C TRP A 37 9.64 7.73 -2.55
N LYS A 38 10.55 7.09 -1.80
CA LYS A 38 10.22 6.09 -0.76
C LYS A 38 10.67 6.60 0.60
N GLY A 39 9.81 7.34 1.30
CA GLY A 39 9.98 7.56 2.75
C GLY A 39 10.28 8.98 3.23
N GLY A 40 9.96 10.03 2.45
CA GLY A 40 9.73 11.36 3.03
C GLY A 40 10.74 12.47 2.73
N GLY A 41 11.25 12.59 1.51
CA GLY A 41 12.07 13.75 1.09
C GLY A 41 11.34 14.63 0.06
N TYR A 42 11.12 15.92 0.38
CA TYR A 42 10.85 17.14 -0.44
C TYR A 42 10.17 17.04 -1.84
N GLY A 43 9.49 15.94 -2.14
CA GLY A 43 8.84 15.65 -3.41
C GLY A 43 7.77 14.60 -3.19
N MET A 44 6.82 14.89 -2.29
CA MET A 44 5.53 14.19 -2.26
C MET A 44 4.76 14.52 -3.54
N TYR A 45 5.18 14.02 -4.71
CA TYR A 45 4.17 13.58 -5.64
C TYR A 45 3.87 12.16 -5.21
N THR A 46 2.68 12.02 -4.61
CA THR A 46 1.95 10.76 -4.55
C THR A 46 2.28 10.00 -5.83
N GLU A 47 2.80 8.77 -5.73
CA GLU A 47 2.63 7.83 -6.85
C GLU A 47 1.20 8.05 -7.32
N LEU A 48 1.01 8.32 -8.61
CA LEU A 48 -0.31 8.58 -9.19
C LEU A 48 -1.16 7.32 -8.91
N HIS A 49 -1.74 7.21 -7.72
CA HIS A 49 -2.70 6.21 -7.27
C HIS A 49 -4.05 6.58 -7.90
N TYR A 50 -4.04 6.92 -9.19
CA TYR A 50 -5.21 7.45 -9.88
C TYR A 50 -6.27 6.36 -10.03
N PHE A 51 -5.85 5.09 -9.99
CA PHE A 51 -6.71 3.92 -9.98
C PHE A 51 -6.05 2.92 -9.03
N GLY A 52 -6.73 2.52 -7.95
CA GLY A 52 -6.23 1.52 -7.01
C GLY A 52 -5.82 0.22 -7.70
N ASN A 53 -5.18 -0.69 -6.97
CA ASN A 53 -4.81 -1.99 -7.55
C ASN A 53 -6.06 -2.72 -8.05
N GLN A 54 -5.93 -3.45 -9.16
CA GLN A 54 -7.03 -4.17 -9.78
C GLN A 54 -7.11 -5.59 -9.22
N ILE A 55 -8.31 -5.99 -8.79
CA ILE A 55 -8.57 -7.37 -8.36
C ILE A 55 -9.13 -8.13 -9.55
N TYR A 56 -8.53 -9.29 -9.84
CA TYR A 56 -9.00 -10.19 -10.87
C TYR A 56 -9.28 -11.56 -10.27
N ILE A 57 -10.48 -12.08 -10.58
CA ILE A 57 -10.94 -13.40 -10.15
C ILE A 57 -11.41 -14.12 -11.42
N PRO A 58 -10.72 -15.18 -11.88
CA PRO A 58 -11.12 -15.90 -13.07
C PRO A 58 -12.58 -16.39 -12.99
N GLY A 59 -13.36 -16.13 -14.03
CA GLY A 59 -14.75 -16.57 -14.13
C GLY A 59 -15.71 -15.87 -13.16
N MET A 60 -15.39 -14.65 -12.70
CA MET A 60 -16.23 -13.88 -11.80
C MET A 60 -16.13 -12.37 -12.06
N SER A 61 -17.26 -11.68 -12.03
CA SER A 61 -17.30 -10.22 -12.08
C SER A 61 -17.21 -9.64 -10.67
N LEU A 62 -16.33 -8.65 -10.48
CA LEU A 62 -16.19 -7.93 -9.22
C LEU A 62 -17.47 -7.15 -8.88
N ASP A 63 -18.14 -6.57 -9.88
CA ASP A 63 -19.37 -5.80 -9.68
C ASP A 63 -20.49 -6.68 -9.12
N SER A 64 -20.56 -7.93 -9.56
CA SER A 64 -21.53 -8.90 -9.04
C SER A 64 -21.26 -9.26 -7.58
N LEU A 65 -19.99 -9.32 -7.16
CA LEU A 65 -19.61 -9.58 -5.77
C LEU A 65 -19.90 -8.39 -4.83
N LEU A 66 -19.78 -7.18 -5.36
CA LEU A 66 -19.94 -5.94 -4.60
C LEU A 66 -21.42 -5.57 -4.40
N LYS A 67 -22.31 -6.09 -5.24
CA LYS A 67 -23.74 -5.82 -5.17
C LYS A 67 -24.31 -6.36 -3.85
N ASP A 68 -24.87 -5.46 -3.05
CA ASP A 68 -25.56 -5.75 -1.78
C ASP A 68 -24.71 -6.38 -0.65
N ASN A 69 -23.38 -6.41 -0.76
CA ASN A 69 -22.49 -6.89 0.30
C ASN A 69 -21.48 -5.82 0.77
N GLN A 70 -21.82 -5.13 1.85
CA GLN A 70 -21.00 -4.05 2.42
C GLN A 70 -19.66 -4.55 2.99
N GLU A 71 -19.62 -5.76 3.55
CA GLU A 71 -18.40 -6.37 4.08
C GLU A 71 -17.42 -6.71 2.94
N MET A 72 -17.94 -7.27 1.84
CA MET A 72 -17.18 -7.54 0.62
C MET A 72 -16.59 -6.26 0.06
N LYS A 73 -17.42 -5.21 -0.05
CA LYS A 73 -16.97 -3.90 -0.54
C LYS A 73 -15.83 -3.33 0.31
N LYS A 74 -15.93 -3.38 1.63
CA LYS A 74 -14.88 -2.89 2.53
C LYS A 74 -13.60 -3.71 2.40
N THR A 75 -13.73 -5.04 2.35
CA THR A 75 -12.59 -5.96 2.28
C THR A 75 -11.83 -5.82 0.97
N LEU A 76 -12.53 -5.79 -0.16
CA LEU A 76 -11.92 -5.60 -1.47
C LEU A 76 -11.35 -4.19 -1.62
N SER A 77 -12.03 -3.15 -1.13
CA SER A 77 -11.48 -1.79 -1.15
C SER A 77 -10.17 -1.68 -0.34
N CYS A 78 -10.11 -2.34 0.83
CA CYS A 78 -8.90 -2.42 1.62
C CYS A 78 -7.76 -3.11 0.84
N LEU A 79 -8.05 -4.24 0.20
CA LEU A 79 -7.09 -4.97 -0.62
C LEU A 79 -6.58 -4.13 -1.82
N MET A 80 -7.45 -3.35 -2.47
CA MET A 80 -7.06 -2.47 -3.58
C MET A 80 -6.09 -1.37 -3.15
N VAL A 81 -6.18 -0.86 -1.91
CA VAL A 81 -5.31 0.21 -1.40
C VAL A 81 -4.07 -0.34 -0.71
N MET A 82 -4.21 -1.45 0.03
CA MET A 82 -3.17 -2.06 0.85
C MET A 82 -3.00 -3.54 0.50
N PRO A 83 -2.38 -3.85 -0.66
CA PRO A 83 -2.12 -5.22 -1.06
C PRO A 83 -1.08 -5.86 -0.13
N ASN A 84 -1.48 -6.92 0.56
CA ASN A 84 -0.59 -7.83 1.27
C ASN A 84 -1.25 -9.21 1.34
N ILE A 85 -0.45 -10.22 1.65
CA ILE A 85 -0.89 -11.62 1.65
C ILE A 85 -2.03 -11.88 2.65
N ASP A 86 -2.03 -11.21 3.81
CA ASP A 86 -3.07 -11.38 4.83
C ASP A 86 -4.42 -10.82 4.37
N ASN A 87 -4.41 -9.62 3.79
CA ASN A 87 -5.59 -8.99 3.20
C ASN A 87 -6.11 -9.80 2.00
N LEU A 88 -5.20 -10.37 1.19
CA LEU A 88 -5.54 -11.20 0.05
C LEU A 88 -6.19 -12.52 0.50
N ASN A 89 -5.63 -13.19 1.50
CA ASN A 89 -6.22 -14.38 2.13
C ASN A 89 -7.60 -14.08 2.72
N LYS A 90 -7.73 -12.97 3.45
CA LYS A 90 -9.01 -12.56 4.04
C LYS A 90 -10.08 -12.29 2.99
N ALA A 91 -9.72 -11.59 1.92
CA ALA A 91 -10.62 -11.35 0.78
C ALA A 91 -11.02 -12.67 0.13
N GLY A 92 -10.04 -13.57 -0.13
CA GLY A 92 -10.29 -14.87 -0.70
C GLY A 92 -11.25 -15.71 0.15
N GLN A 93 -11.02 -15.82 1.46
CA GLN A 93 -11.91 -16.56 2.36
C GLN A 93 -13.34 -16.00 2.35
N LEU A 94 -13.48 -14.67 2.32
CA LEU A 94 -14.79 -14.03 2.25
C LEU A 94 -15.49 -14.33 0.92
N ILE A 95 -14.77 -14.28 -0.21
CA ILE A 95 -15.33 -14.61 -1.53
C ILE A 95 -15.76 -16.07 -1.57
N LEU A 96 -14.92 -16.98 -1.09
CA LEU A 96 -15.20 -18.41 -1.08
C LEU A 96 -16.46 -18.73 -0.25
N LYS A 97 -16.58 -18.15 0.95
CA LYS A 97 -17.78 -18.27 1.80
C LYS A 97 -19.03 -17.69 1.15
N THR A 98 -18.91 -16.52 0.51
CA THR A 98 -20.05 -15.80 -0.08
C THR A 98 -20.57 -16.50 -1.35
N THR A 99 -19.66 -17.04 -2.16
CA THR A 99 -19.99 -17.60 -3.49
C THR A 99 -20.24 -19.10 -3.48
N GLN A 100 -19.96 -19.77 -2.36
CA GLN A 100 -20.10 -21.22 -2.18
C GLN A 100 -19.37 -22.05 -3.26
N LYS A 101 -18.28 -21.52 -3.82
CA LYS A 101 -17.44 -22.24 -4.79
C LYS A 101 -16.47 -23.17 -4.07
N ASP A 102 -16.11 -24.28 -4.73
CA ASP A 102 -15.13 -25.24 -4.20
C ASP A 102 -13.70 -24.71 -4.19
N SER A 103 -13.41 -23.77 -5.08
CA SER A 103 -12.11 -23.10 -5.13
C SER A 103 -12.22 -21.74 -5.77
N ILE A 104 -11.28 -20.87 -5.41
CA ILE A 104 -11.10 -19.56 -6.03
C ILE A 104 -9.62 -19.26 -6.24
N HIS A 105 -9.37 -18.45 -7.25
CA HIS A 105 -8.08 -17.85 -7.52
C HIS A 105 -8.27 -16.35 -7.53
N VAL A 106 -7.57 -15.64 -6.65
CA VAL A 106 -7.67 -14.18 -6.55
C VAL A 106 -6.30 -13.59 -6.85
N GLN A 107 -6.27 -12.67 -7.80
CA GLN A 107 -5.06 -11.97 -8.22
C GLN A 107 -5.21 -10.48 -7.98
N ILE A 108 -4.12 -9.83 -7.57
CA ILE A 108 -4.06 -8.38 -7.46
C ILE A 108 -2.99 -7.80 -8.38
N TRP A 109 -3.37 -6.82 -9.18
CA TRP A 109 -2.57 -6.26 -10.26
C TRP A 109 -2.33 -4.76 -10.03
N LYS A 110 -1.08 -4.31 -10.13
CA LYS A 110 -0.73 -2.89 -10.11
C LYS A 110 -0.78 -2.34 -11.54
N PRO A 111 -1.58 -1.30 -11.82
CA PRO A 111 -1.51 -0.61 -13.10
C PRO A 111 -0.17 0.12 -13.24
N ILE A 112 0.45 0.03 -14.41
CA ILE A 112 1.70 0.72 -14.75
C ILE A 112 1.50 1.44 -16.08
N VAL A 113 1.71 2.75 -16.07
CA VAL A 113 1.73 3.57 -17.28
C VAL A 113 3.17 3.90 -17.61
N ASN A 114 3.61 3.51 -18.81
CA ASN A 114 4.92 3.93 -19.30
C ASN A 114 4.84 5.39 -19.76
N SER A 115 5.51 6.29 -19.04
CA SER A 115 5.46 7.73 -19.31
C SER A 115 6.08 8.13 -20.65
N LYS A 116 6.91 7.30 -21.26
CA LYS A 116 7.58 7.60 -22.53
C LYS A 116 6.67 7.41 -23.74
N ASN A 117 5.77 6.44 -23.69
CA ASN A 117 4.91 6.06 -24.82
C ASN A 117 3.41 6.02 -24.45
N GLY A 118 3.04 6.34 -23.21
CA GLY A 118 1.66 6.32 -22.73
C GLY A 118 1.05 4.92 -22.62
N HIS A 119 1.83 3.86 -22.78
CA HIS A 119 1.28 2.50 -22.80
C HIS A 119 0.82 2.08 -21.40
N TYR A 120 -0.46 1.73 -21.30
CA TYR A 120 -1.05 1.15 -20.10
C TYR A 120 -0.75 -0.35 -20.03
N SER A 121 -0.21 -0.78 -18.91
CA SER A 121 0.10 -2.17 -18.63
C SER A 121 -0.23 -2.49 -17.17
N ARG A 122 -0.04 -3.74 -16.77
CA ARG A 122 -0.25 -4.18 -15.39
C ARG A 122 0.81 -5.18 -14.99
N VAL A 123 1.18 -5.18 -13.71
CA VAL A 123 2.11 -6.14 -13.11
C VAL A 123 1.41 -6.83 -11.95
N LEU A 124 1.52 -8.14 -11.89
CA LEU A 124 0.97 -8.94 -10.79
C LEU A 124 1.72 -8.57 -9.52
N ILE A 125 0.99 -8.17 -8.48
CA ILE A 125 1.57 -7.91 -7.15
C ILE A 125 1.64 -9.22 -6.37
N ASP A 126 0.51 -9.92 -6.29
CA ASP A 126 0.37 -11.13 -5.50
C ASP A 126 -0.88 -11.91 -5.94
N GLU A 127 -0.93 -13.20 -5.59
CA GLU A 127 -2.07 -14.08 -5.88
C GLU A 127 -2.27 -15.15 -4.82
N VAL A 128 -3.52 -15.61 -4.67
CA VAL A 128 -3.86 -16.71 -3.75
C VAL A 128 -4.80 -17.70 -4.41
N TYR A 129 -4.56 -18.98 -4.13
CA TYR A 129 -5.45 -20.08 -4.46
C TYR A 129 -6.03 -20.66 -3.18
N LEU A 130 -7.34 -20.58 -3.02
CA LEU A 130 -8.04 -21.15 -1.88
C LEU A 130 -9.00 -22.23 -2.35
N LYS A 131 -9.12 -23.28 -1.54
CA LYS A 131 -10.08 -24.36 -1.72
C LYS A 131 -10.99 -24.40 -0.49
N THR A 132 -12.24 -24.80 -0.69
CA THR A 132 -13.16 -25.10 0.39
C THR A 132 -12.62 -26.34 1.11
N THR A 133 -11.92 -26.13 2.21
CA THR A 133 -11.68 -27.20 3.18
C THR A 133 -13.02 -27.47 3.83
N GLY A 134 -13.61 -28.63 3.56
CA GLY A 134 -14.90 -29.04 4.12
C GLY A 134 -14.92 -28.76 5.62
N PHE A 135 -15.91 -27.97 6.05
CA PHE A 135 -16.31 -27.85 7.44
C PHE A 135 -17.38 -28.89 7.73
#